data_AF-A0AA85B7R3-F1
#
_entry.id   AF-A0AA85B7R3-F1
#
_cell.length_a   1.000
_cell.length_b   1.000
_cell.length_c   1.000
_cell.angle_alpha   90.00
_cell.angle_beta   90.00
_cell.angle_gamma   90.00
#
_symmetry.space_group_name_H-M   'P 1'
#
loop_
_entity.id
_entity.type
_entity.pdbx_description
1 polymer ?
#
loop_
_entity_poly.entity_id
_entity_poly.type
_entity_poly.pdbx_seq_one_letter_code
_entity_poly.pdbx_strand_id
1 'polypeptide(L)'
;MGLSIGTTIVGWDKNGPGIYYVDTDGNRTPGNLFSVGSGSPYAYGVLDTGYNYEMNDEDACNWPDPPNASVKNIQNPDTAVVNLMVLADTHLVGYVLGHPIDRIRRDWQMKRAFQASLYLHNPNAVIILGDILDEGKWATNDDFSYLVGRFRDIFHHDKTKTLVKTVVGNHDIGFHYATNEFLNNRFHRDVGDNIYTPPIYLWSFFGIHFVIANSIAFEGDNCDLCFEANFILKSIARYLDCLKISTPSNTKSCYSKELGMGLSDKFPYIDVDLNDPSSFVYSRPATKQLLESLRPRLILSGHTHYSCKMSHQFGNQSDSAVEWSVASFSWRNLANPGFLMLSISSTNYSVNKCYLPTELRLLQIYISGVLLILFVVTYQKLIPYFV
;
A
#
# COMPACT_ATOMS: atom_id res chain seq x y z
N MET A 1 -6.01 53.63 4.75
CA MET A 1 -5.92 52.17 4.97
C MET A 1 -4.46 51.79 4.82
N GLY A 2 -3.84 51.22 5.86
CA GLY A 2 -2.49 50.68 5.78
C GLY A 2 -2.52 49.25 5.23
N LEU A 3 -1.51 48.87 4.45
CA LEU A 3 -1.29 47.46 4.09
C LEU A 3 -0.91 46.70 5.36
N SER A 4 -1.68 45.67 5.72
CA SER A 4 -1.28 44.69 6.74
C SER A 4 -0.52 43.56 6.03
N ILE A 5 0.74 43.38 6.38
CA ILE A 5 1.62 42.34 5.86
C ILE A 5 2.00 41.43 7.02
N GLY A 6 1.73 40.14 6.86
CA GLY A 6 2.34 39.06 7.62
C GLY A 6 2.90 38.06 6.62
N THR A 7 4.19 37.74 6.68
CA THR A 7 4.84 36.83 5.72
C THR A 7 5.76 35.86 6.44
N THR A 8 5.76 34.61 5.98
CA THR A 8 6.71 33.60 6.42
C THR A 8 7.91 33.62 5.50
N ILE A 9 9.11 33.76 6.08
CA ILE A 9 10.38 33.59 5.38
C ILE A 9 11.01 32.29 5.86
N VAL A 10 11.32 31.40 4.92
CA VAL A 10 12.02 30.14 5.16
C VAL A 10 13.36 30.21 4.47
N GLY A 11 14.45 29.88 5.17
CA GLY A 11 15.77 29.94 4.56
C GLY A 11 16.90 29.49 5.48
N TRP A 12 18.12 29.69 5.02
CA TRP A 12 19.34 29.37 5.75
C TRP A 12 20.12 30.65 6.01
N ASP A 13 20.47 30.92 7.26
CA ASP A 13 21.33 32.05 7.63
C ASP A 13 22.57 31.57 8.42
N LYS A 14 23.33 32.51 8.98
CA LYS A 14 24.55 32.22 9.76
C LYS A 14 24.31 31.34 11.01
N ASN A 15 23.06 31.19 11.45
CA ASN A 15 22.63 30.37 12.56
C ASN A 15 22.04 29.01 12.12
N GLY A 16 21.98 28.74 10.81
CA GLY A 16 21.42 27.49 10.26
C GLY A 16 20.08 27.69 9.54
N PRO A 17 19.34 26.59 9.26
CA PRO A 17 18.01 26.65 8.68
C PRO A 17 17.02 27.22 9.70
N GLY A 18 16.13 28.12 9.26
CA GLY A 18 15.16 28.76 10.13
C GLY A 18 13.90 29.20 9.41
N ILE A 19 12.81 29.32 10.18
CA ILE A 19 11.54 29.89 9.76
C ILE A 19 11.30 31.15 10.58
N TYR A 20 10.92 32.23 9.91
CA TYR A 20 10.67 33.52 10.53
C TYR A 20 9.31 34.08 10.09
N TYR A 21 8.53 34.55 11.04
CA TYR A 21 7.40 35.44 10.77
C TYR A 21 7.90 36.88 10.70
N VAL A 22 7.50 37.59 9.65
CA VAL A 22 7.79 39.01 9.46
C VAL A 22 6.49 39.80 9.50
N ASP A 23 6.40 40.73 10.45
CA ASP A 23 5.25 41.61 10.62
C ASP A 23 5.33 42.85 9.72
N THR A 24 4.31 43.71 9.82
CA THR A 24 4.19 44.93 9.01
C THR A 24 5.26 45.97 9.33
N ASP A 25 5.86 45.90 10.51
CA ASP A 25 6.95 46.77 10.95
C ASP A 25 8.34 46.20 10.59
N GLY A 26 8.39 45.01 9.98
CA GLY A 26 9.61 44.31 9.61
C GLY A 26 10.28 43.59 10.78
N ASN A 27 9.60 43.43 11.93
CA ASN A 27 10.10 42.63 13.02
C ASN A 27 10.07 41.15 12.62
N ARG A 28 11.13 40.44 13.01
CA ARG A 28 11.32 39.02 12.69
C ARG A 28 11.22 38.20 13.95
N THR A 29 10.23 37.32 13.99
CA THR A 29 10.04 36.36 15.10
C THR A 29 10.43 34.97 14.62
N PRO A 30 11.45 34.33 15.21
CA PRO A 30 11.78 32.94 14.91
C PRO A 30 10.78 31.99 15.55
N GLY A 31 10.57 30.83 14.93
CA GLY A 31 9.68 29.80 15.45
C GLY A 31 9.66 28.56 14.58
N ASN A 32 9.00 27.51 15.08
CA ASN A 32 8.94 26.22 14.39
C ASN A 32 7.74 26.11 13.43
N LEU A 33 6.72 26.96 13.63
CA LEU A 33 5.46 26.86 12.91
C LEU A 33 4.79 28.24 12.86
N PHE A 34 4.45 28.69 11.65
CA PHE A 34 3.73 29.94 11.44
C PHE A 34 2.62 29.76 10.43
N SER A 35 1.51 30.45 10.65
CA SER A 35 0.49 30.64 9.63
C SER A 35 0.34 32.13 9.31
N VAL A 36 0.32 32.47 8.03
CA VAL A 36 0.25 33.86 7.53
C VAL A 36 -0.83 34.01 6.46
N GLY A 37 -1.27 35.26 6.25
CA GLY A 37 -2.37 35.59 5.34
C GLY A 37 -3.73 35.61 6.03
N SER A 38 -4.78 36.00 5.30
CA SER A 38 -6.13 36.23 5.85
C SER A 38 -6.80 34.99 6.44
N GLY A 39 -6.30 33.79 6.12
CA GLY A 39 -6.77 32.52 6.66
C GLY A 39 -5.99 32.02 7.88
N SER A 40 -4.96 32.75 8.35
CA SER A 40 -4.06 32.22 9.38
C SER A 40 -4.71 31.86 10.71
N PRO A 41 -5.73 32.57 11.23
CA PRO A 41 -6.38 32.16 12.48
C PRO A 41 -7.06 30.79 12.38
N TYR A 42 -7.58 30.44 11.20
CA TYR A 42 -8.20 29.13 10.95
C TYR A 42 -7.17 28.00 10.91
N ALA A 43 -6.01 28.25 10.30
CA ALA A 43 -4.92 27.29 10.27
C ALA A 43 -4.35 27.06 11.67
N TYR A 44 -4.21 28.11 12.50
CA TYR A 44 -3.84 27.94 13.92
C TYR A 44 -4.86 27.10 14.67
N GLY A 45 -6.17 27.24 14.43
CA GLY A 45 -7.18 26.38 15.07
C GLY A 45 -7.05 24.89 14.73
N VAL A 46 -6.69 24.55 13.50
CA VAL A 46 -6.43 23.16 13.08
C VAL A 46 -5.11 22.65 13.67
N LEU A 47 -4.07 23.48 13.65
CA LEU A 47 -2.76 23.15 14.21
C LEU A 47 -2.87 22.97 15.73
N ASP A 48 -3.46 23.89 16.48
CA ASP A 48 -3.61 23.80 17.94
C ASP A 48 -4.41 22.57 18.39
N THR A 49 -5.35 22.09 17.55
CA THR A 49 -6.20 20.93 17.90
C THR A 49 -5.52 19.58 17.57
N GLY A 50 -4.70 19.54 16.52
CA GLY A 50 -4.12 18.29 16.00
C GLY A 50 -2.61 18.14 16.17
N TYR A 51 -1.91 19.23 16.51
CA TYR A 51 -0.45 19.25 16.64
C TYR A 51 -0.05 18.77 18.03
N ASN A 52 0.60 17.61 18.07
CA ASN A 52 1.20 17.09 19.29
C ASN A 52 2.70 17.44 19.29
N TYR A 53 3.12 18.36 20.16
CA TYR A 53 4.52 18.76 20.33
C TYR A 53 5.44 17.61 20.73
N GLU A 54 4.89 16.57 21.34
CA GLU A 54 5.58 15.36 21.81
C GLU A 54 5.30 14.16 20.89
N MET A 55 4.83 14.37 19.66
CA MET A 55 4.68 13.29 18.68
C MET A 55 6.08 12.75 18.37
N ASN A 56 6.32 11.48 18.68
CA ASN A 56 7.55 10.83 18.26
C ASN A 56 7.51 10.65 16.72
N ASP A 57 8.68 10.57 16.09
CA ASP A 57 8.76 10.37 14.63
C ASP A 57 8.11 9.05 14.18
N GLU A 58 7.96 8.08 15.08
CA GLU A 58 7.32 6.79 14.86
C GLU A 58 5.78 6.89 14.75
N ASP A 59 5.17 7.88 15.40
CA ASP A 59 3.73 8.15 15.43
C ASP A 59 3.32 9.03 14.23
N ALA A 60 4.28 9.71 13.61
CA ALA A 60 4.06 10.48 12.40
C ALA A 60 3.95 9.55 11.18
N CYS A 61 2.81 9.59 10.48
CA CYS A 61 2.64 8.88 9.22
C CYS A 61 3.38 9.63 8.09
N ASN A 62 4.68 9.41 7.99
CA ASN A 62 5.56 9.96 6.97
C ASN A 62 6.30 8.84 6.23
N TRP A 63 6.85 9.20 5.06
CA TRP A 63 7.82 8.35 4.38
C TRP A 63 8.98 8.05 5.33
N PRO A 64 9.31 6.77 5.58
CA PRO A 64 10.47 6.46 6.38
C PRO A 64 11.73 6.96 5.68
N ASP A 65 12.76 7.28 6.45
CA ASP A 65 14.01 7.80 5.91
C ASP A 65 14.51 6.93 4.75
N PRO A 66 14.91 7.55 3.63
CA PRO A 66 15.35 6.81 2.47
C PRO A 66 16.58 5.96 2.83
N PRO A 67 16.70 4.77 2.25
CA PRO A 67 17.85 3.91 2.54
C PRO A 67 19.15 4.63 2.15
N ASN A 68 20.01 4.94 3.12
CA ASN A 68 21.26 5.73 3.00
C ASN A 68 21.10 7.23 2.68
N ALA A 69 20.44 7.99 3.55
CA ALA A 69 20.36 9.46 3.50
C ALA A 69 21.74 10.22 3.56
N SER A 70 22.87 9.51 3.63
CA SER A 70 24.22 10.08 3.71
C SER A 70 24.99 10.14 2.38
N VAL A 71 24.49 9.63 1.27
CA VAL A 71 25.21 9.66 -0.03
C VAL A 71 24.52 10.61 -1.01
N LYS A 72 24.75 11.92 -0.82
CA LYS A 72 24.57 12.92 -1.88
C LYS A 72 25.65 12.71 -2.95
N ASN A 73 25.48 11.74 -3.83
CA ASN A 73 26.19 11.71 -5.11
C ASN A 73 25.22 11.36 -6.22
N ILE A 74 24.67 12.43 -6.79
CA ILE A 74 23.91 12.43 -8.04
C ILE A 74 24.88 12.03 -9.14
N GLN A 75 24.80 10.78 -9.60
CA GLN A 75 25.19 10.37 -10.96
C GLN A 75 24.90 8.89 -11.29
N ASN A 76 24.45 8.06 -10.35
CA ASN A 76 24.11 6.66 -10.66
C ASN A 76 22.60 6.40 -10.69
N PRO A 77 22.00 6.09 -11.86
CA PRO A 77 20.57 5.78 -11.99
C PRO A 77 20.13 4.51 -11.22
N ASP A 78 21.08 3.72 -10.71
CA ASP A 78 20.86 2.47 -9.95
C ASP A 78 20.38 2.67 -8.48
N THR A 79 20.18 3.92 -8.04
CA THR A 79 19.81 4.27 -6.64
C THR A 79 18.50 5.06 -6.52
N ALA A 80 17.60 4.94 -7.49
CA ALA A 80 16.27 5.55 -7.38
C ALA A 80 15.51 4.98 -6.17
N VAL A 81 15.13 5.86 -5.24
CA VAL A 81 14.24 5.52 -4.12
C VAL A 81 12.80 5.63 -4.62
N VAL A 82 12.05 4.57 -4.43
CA VAL A 82 10.62 4.48 -4.75
C VAL A 82 9.82 4.53 -3.46
N ASN A 83 8.88 5.46 -3.40
CA ASN A 83 7.92 5.58 -2.32
C ASN A 83 6.68 4.75 -2.65
N LEU A 84 6.47 3.69 -1.89
CA LEU A 84 5.42 2.71 -2.08
C LEU A 84 4.44 2.72 -0.90
N MET A 85 3.15 2.83 -1.18
CA MET A 85 2.11 2.53 -0.19
C MET A 85 1.62 1.09 -0.36
N VAL A 86 1.31 0.42 0.75
CA VAL A 86 0.77 -0.95 0.72
C VAL A 86 -0.47 -1.02 1.58
N LEU A 87 -1.58 -1.40 0.95
CA LEU A 87 -2.89 -1.64 1.56
C LEU A 87 -3.16 -3.15 1.55
N ALA A 88 -4.06 -3.62 2.41
CA ALA A 88 -4.54 -5.00 2.38
C ALA A 88 -5.99 -5.08 2.87
N ASP A 89 -6.66 -6.18 2.54
CA ASP A 89 -7.93 -6.60 3.15
C ASP A 89 -8.98 -5.46 3.17
N THR A 90 -9.27 -4.90 2.00
CA THR A 90 -10.23 -3.78 1.91
C THR A 90 -11.68 -4.26 2.12
N HIS A 91 -11.97 -5.54 1.84
CA HIS A 91 -13.26 -6.19 2.05
C HIS A 91 -14.45 -5.33 1.60
N LEU A 92 -14.48 -4.96 0.32
CA LEU A 92 -15.62 -4.26 -0.26
C LEU A 92 -16.88 -5.07 -0.01
N VAL A 93 -17.75 -4.50 0.82
CA VAL A 93 -18.98 -5.15 1.30
C VAL A 93 -19.84 -5.55 0.11
N GLY A 94 -20.18 -6.83 0.01
CA GLY A 94 -20.96 -7.40 -1.07
C GLY A 94 -22.46 -7.12 -0.98
N TYR A 95 -23.24 -7.84 -1.78
CA TYR A 95 -24.69 -7.70 -1.85
C TYR A 95 -25.44 -8.78 -1.09
N VAL A 96 -24.81 -9.94 -0.91
CA VAL A 96 -25.48 -11.13 -0.40
C VAL A 96 -25.53 -11.08 1.13
N LEU A 97 -24.39 -10.84 1.78
CA LEU A 97 -24.25 -10.80 3.24
C LEU A 97 -24.09 -9.36 3.76
N GLY A 98 -23.80 -8.41 2.88
CA GLY A 98 -23.53 -7.02 3.21
C GLY A 98 -24.78 -6.14 3.42
N HIS A 99 -24.83 -5.41 4.53
CA HIS A 99 -25.90 -4.43 4.76
C HIS A 99 -25.68 -3.13 3.95
N PRO A 100 -26.71 -2.56 3.27
CA PRO A 100 -26.53 -1.40 2.39
C PRO A 100 -25.96 -0.14 3.09
N ILE A 101 -26.36 0.12 4.34
CA ILE A 101 -25.85 1.27 5.10
C ILE A 101 -24.36 1.08 5.45
N ASP A 102 -23.97 -0.14 5.84
CA ASP A 102 -22.58 -0.44 6.16
C ASP A 102 -21.74 -0.28 4.89
N ARG A 103 -22.22 -0.82 3.78
CA ARG A 103 -21.61 -0.67 2.45
C ARG A 103 -21.32 0.79 2.07
N ILE A 104 -22.33 1.66 2.11
CA ILE A 104 -22.16 3.09 1.77
C ILE A 104 -21.15 3.75 2.71
N ARG A 105 -21.24 3.45 4.01
CA ARG A 105 -20.34 4.00 5.03
C ARG A 105 -18.89 3.56 4.78
N ARG A 106 -18.63 2.27 4.54
CA ARG A 106 -17.28 1.75 4.30
C ARG A 106 -16.68 2.30 3.01
N ASP A 107 -17.46 2.38 1.94
CA ASP A 107 -16.99 2.94 0.68
C ASP A 107 -16.56 4.39 0.83
N TRP A 108 -17.40 5.19 1.49
CA TRP A 108 -17.09 6.59 1.71
C TRP A 108 -15.83 6.74 2.57
N GLN A 109 -15.70 5.96 3.64
CA GLN A 109 -14.52 6.00 4.51
C GLN A 109 -13.25 5.59 3.77
N MET A 110 -13.25 4.46 3.07
CA MET A 110 -12.10 4.00 2.29
C MET A 110 -11.75 4.99 1.18
N LYS A 111 -12.74 5.54 0.47
CA LYS A 111 -12.52 6.53 -0.57
C LYS A 111 -11.88 7.80 0.01
N ARG A 112 -12.42 8.34 1.09
CA ARG A 112 -11.85 9.54 1.73
C ARG A 112 -10.43 9.28 2.22
N ALA A 113 -10.18 8.14 2.85
CA ALA A 113 -8.85 7.76 3.33
C ALA A 113 -7.86 7.63 2.17
N PHE A 114 -8.20 6.86 1.15
CA PHE A 114 -7.32 6.64 -0.01
C PHE A 114 -7.00 7.95 -0.74
N GLN A 115 -8.00 8.79 -1.02
CA GLN A 115 -7.78 10.08 -1.67
C GLN A 115 -6.93 11.03 -0.81
N ALA A 116 -7.15 11.06 0.51
CA ALA A 116 -6.34 11.85 1.42
C ALA A 116 -4.89 11.35 1.45
N SER A 117 -4.66 10.04 1.51
CA SER A 117 -3.32 9.47 1.50
C SER A 117 -2.58 9.73 0.19
N LEU A 118 -3.25 9.64 -0.97
CA LEU A 118 -2.65 10.02 -2.24
C LEU A 118 -2.27 11.52 -2.27
N TYR A 119 -3.15 12.38 -1.78
CA TYR A 119 -2.92 13.82 -1.74
C TYR A 119 -1.76 14.20 -0.81
N LEU A 120 -1.71 13.61 0.38
CA LEU A 120 -0.72 13.93 1.41
C LEU A 120 0.66 13.34 1.11
N HIS A 121 0.70 12.10 0.58
CA HIS A 121 1.96 11.36 0.47
C HIS A 121 2.50 11.25 -0.96
N ASN A 122 1.65 11.44 -1.99
CA ASN A 122 2.03 11.37 -3.41
C ASN A 122 2.94 10.16 -3.76
N PRO A 123 2.49 8.92 -3.49
CA PRO A 123 3.29 7.71 -3.71
C PRO A 123 3.58 7.45 -5.19
N ASN A 124 4.75 6.86 -5.50
CA ASN A 124 5.05 6.40 -6.85
C ASN A 124 4.19 5.19 -7.24
N ALA A 125 3.91 4.31 -6.27
CA ALA A 125 3.03 3.18 -6.47
C ALA A 125 2.22 2.85 -5.20
N VAL A 126 1.08 2.18 -5.40
CA VAL A 126 0.29 1.55 -4.35
C VAL A 126 0.10 0.07 -4.68
N ILE A 127 0.37 -0.81 -3.74
CA ILE A 127 0.03 -2.24 -3.84
C ILE A 127 -1.15 -2.52 -2.91
N ILE A 128 -2.20 -3.17 -3.42
CA ILE A 128 -3.35 -3.63 -2.63
C ILE A 128 -3.26 -5.16 -2.53
N LEU A 129 -3.00 -5.68 -1.34
CA LEU A 129 -2.75 -7.09 -1.07
C LEU A 129 -4.05 -7.83 -0.71
N GLY A 130 -4.70 -8.43 -1.71
CA GLY A 130 -5.75 -9.42 -1.51
C GLY A 130 -7.00 -8.93 -0.80
N ASP A 131 -7.98 -9.84 -0.76
CA ASP A 131 -9.27 -9.67 -0.09
C ASP A 131 -9.87 -8.29 -0.36
N ILE A 132 -9.83 -7.92 -1.65
CA ILE A 132 -10.31 -6.63 -2.13
C ILE A 132 -11.83 -6.61 -2.01
N LEU A 133 -12.47 -7.67 -2.51
CA LEU A 133 -13.90 -7.91 -2.50
C LEU A 133 -14.23 -8.90 -1.39
N ASP A 134 -15.28 -8.66 -0.60
CA ASP A 134 -15.67 -9.59 0.47
C ASP A 134 -16.38 -10.85 -0.06
N GLU A 135 -17.08 -10.71 -1.19
CA GLU A 135 -17.92 -11.75 -1.79
C GLU A 135 -17.53 -12.05 -3.25
N GLY A 136 -16.31 -11.71 -3.67
CA GLY A 136 -15.86 -11.87 -5.07
C GLY A 136 -16.03 -13.29 -5.61
N LYS A 137 -15.77 -14.30 -4.76
CA LYS A 137 -15.97 -15.73 -5.04
C LYS A 137 -17.43 -16.17 -5.21
N TRP A 138 -18.38 -15.44 -4.60
CA TRP A 138 -19.81 -15.78 -4.62
C TRP A 138 -20.64 -14.87 -5.51
N ALA A 139 -20.08 -13.73 -5.94
CA ALA A 139 -20.78 -12.74 -6.73
C ALA A 139 -21.19 -13.29 -8.11
N THR A 140 -22.45 -13.02 -8.48
CA THR A 140 -22.93 -13.15 -9.86
C THR A 140 -22.16 -12.19 -10.77
N ASN A 141 -22.29 -12.32 -12.10
CA ASN A 141 -21.59 -11.40 -13.01
C ASN A 141 -22.03 -9.94 -12.86
N ASP A 142 -23.31 -9.71 -12.57
CA ASP A 142 -23.84 -8.37 -12.37
C ASP A 142 -23.37 -7.79 -11.02
N ASP A 143 -23.44 -8.58 -9.94
CA ASP A 143 -22.95 -8.17 -8.62
C ASP A 143 -21.43 -7.89 -8.65
N PHE A 144 -20.67 -8.75 -9.36
CA PHE A 144 -19.24 -8.58 -9.53
C PHE A 144 -18.91 -7.32 -10.33
N SER A 145 -19.62 -7.07 -11.43
CA SER A 145 -19.44 -5.84 -12.23
C SER A 145 -19.72 -4.58 -11.41
N TYR A 146 -20.74 -4.63 -10.55
CA TYR A 146 -21.04 -3.54 -9.64
C TYR A 146 -19.96 -3.36 -8.56
N LEU A 147 -19.45 -4.46 -7.97
CA LEU A 147 -18.33 -4.43 -7.03
C LEU A 147 -17.07 -3.82 -7.66
N VAL A 148 -16.76 -4.19 -8.90
CA VAL A 148 -15.65 -3.61 -9.69
C VAL A 148 -15.86 -2.12 -9.92
N GLY A 149 -17.08 -1.68 -10.25
CA GLY A 149 -17.40 -0.26 -10.41
C GLY A 149 -17.11 0.54 -9.14
N ARG A 150 -17.47 0.00 -7.97
CA ARG A 150 -17.17 0.60 -6.67
C ARG A 150 -15.69 0.60 -6.34
N PHE A 151 -14.98 -0.51 -6.60
CA PHE A 151 -13.53 -0.58 -6.44
C PHE A 151 -12.84 0.54 -7.24
N ARG A 152 -13.22 0.72 -8.51
CA ARG A 152 -12.65 1.77 -9.39
C ARG A 152 -12.98 3.19 -8.91
N ASP A 153 -14.14 3.41 -8.29
CA ASP A 153 -14.53 4.70 -7.73
C ASP A 153 -13.79 5.03 -6.42
N ILE A 154 -13.65 4.05 -5.52
CA ILE A 154 -12.98 4.20 -4.23
C ILE A 154 -11.48 4.45 -4.43
N PHE A 155 -10.85 3.61 -5.26
CA PHE A 155 -9.41 3.64 -5.54
C PHE A 155 -9.06 4.41 -6.82
N HIS A 156 -9.89 5.39 -7.18
CA HIS A 156 -9.62 6.29 -8.30
C HIS A 156 -8.29 7.02 -8.10
N HIS A 157 -7.46 7.11 -9.14
CA HIS A 157 -6.15 7.75 -9.07
C HIS A 157 -5.71 8.27 -10.44
N ASP A 158 -4.79 9.23 -10.43
CA ASP A 158 -4.10 9.69 -11.63
C ASP A 158 -3.01 8.69 -12.02
N LYS A 159 -3.31 7.89 -13.05
CA LYS A 159 -2.42 6.85 -13.59
C LYS A 159 -1.08 7.38 -14.12
N THR A 160 -0.95 8.70 -14.33
CA THR A 160 0.31 9.32 -14.75
C THR A 160 1.25 9.60 -13.58
N LYS A 161 0.73 9.65 -12.35
CA LYS A 161 1.48 9.99 -11.14
C LYS A 161 1.74 8.78 -10.25
N THR A 162 0.72 7.93 -10.11
CA THR A 162 0.74 6.80 -9.19
C THR A 162 0.29 5.54 -9.91
N LEU A 163 1.11 4.50 -9.86
CA LEU A 163 0.74 3.17 -10.33
C LEU A 163 0.02 2.40 -9.22
N VAL A 164 -1.12 1.79 -9.50
CA VAL A 164 -1.79 0.88 -8.56
C VAL A 164 -1.66 -0.56 -9.06
N LYS A 165 -1.23 -1.46 -8.17
CA LYS A 165 -1.15 -2.91 -8.40
C LYS A 165 -2.01 -3.65 -7.39
N THR A 166 -2.67 -4.71 -7.82
CA THR A 166 -3.53 -5.53 -6.98
C THR A 166 -3.03 -6.96 -6.94
N VAL A 167 -3.09 -7.58 -5.78
CA VAL A 167 -2.86 -9.00 -5.57
C VAL A 167 -4.18 -9.64 -5.22
N VAL A 168 -4.42 -10.86 -5.70
CA VAL A 168 -5.66 -11.60 -5.45
C VAL A 168 -5.66 -12.24 -4.07
N GLY A 169 -6.82 -12.29 -3.41
CA GLY A 169 -7.04 -13.00 -2.15
C GLY A 169 -8.15 -14.06 -2.23
N ASN A 170 -8.37 -14.76 -1.11
CA ASN A 170 -9.31 -15.87 -1.02
C ASN A 170 -10.78 -15.41 -0.98
N HIS A 171 -11.09 -14.17 -0.59
CA HIS A 171 -12.43 -13.62 -0.76
C HIS A 171 -12.72 -13.23 -2.20
N ASP A 172 -11.68 -12.89 -2.97
CA ASP A 172 -11.81 -12.47 -4.35
C ASP A 172 -12.15 -13.62 -5.30
N ILE A 173 -11.44 -14.75 -5.17
CA ILE A 173 -11.58 -15.90 -6.08
C ILE A 173 -11.91 -17.23 -5.39
N GLY A 174 -11.92 -17.26 -4.06
CA GLY A 174 -12.10 -18.48 -3.27
C GLY A 174 -10.79 -19.05 -2.77
N PHE A 175 -10.88 -19.91 -1.75
CA PHE A 175 -9.76 -20.77 -1.38
C PHE A 175 -9.51 -21.81 -2.46
N HIS A 176 -8.41 -22.55 -2.33
CA HIS A 176 -8.02 -23.57 -3.29
C HIS A 176 -9.17 -24.50 -3.71
N TYR A 177 -9.90 -25.06 -2.74
CA TYR A 177 -11.00 -25.99 -2.98
C TYR A 177 -12.26 -25.36 -3.62
N ALA A 178 -12.32 -24.03 -3.70
CA ALA A 178 -13.49 -23.27 -4.17
C ALA A 178 -13.20 -22.39 -5.39
N THR A 179 -11.93 -22.16 -5.72
CA THR A 179 -11.54 -21.35 -6.88
C THR A 179 -11.65 -22.14 -8.18
N ASN A 180 -11.69 -21.44 -9.30
CA ASN A 180 -11.64 -22.01 -10.65
C ASN A 180 -11.12 -20.97 -11.65
N GLU A 181 -10.83 -21.42 -12.88
CA GLU A 181 -10.28 -20.59 -13.95
C GLU A 181 -11.16 -19.35 -14.22
N PHE A 182 -12.48 -19.51 -14.20
CA PHE A 182 -13.40 -18.40 -14.43
C PHE A 182 -13.27 -17.31 -13.35
N LEU A 183 -13.27 -17.69 -12.07
CA LEU A 183 -13.11 -16.74 -10.95
C LEU A 183 -11.76 -16.03 -11.01
N ASN A 184 -10.69 -16.78 -11.28
CA ASN A 184 -9.34 -16.26 -11.43
C ASN A 184 -9.24 -15.25 -12.59
N ASN A 185 -9.67 -15.64 -13.79
CA ASN A 185 -9.61 -14.82 -15.00
C ASN A 185 -10.48 -13.56 -14.86
N ARG A 186 -11.67 -13.70 -14.27
CA ARG A 186 -12.60 -12.60 -14.00
C ARG A 186 -11.95 -11.54 -13.10
N PHE A 187 -11.34 -11.96 -11.99
CA PHE A 187 -10.65 -11.04 -11.09
C PHE A 187 -9.51 -10.31 -11.81
N HIS A 188 -8.63 -11.06 -12.46
CA HIS A 188 -7.45 -10.50 -13.11
C HIS A 188 -7.77 -9.59 -14.30
N ARG A 189 -8.89 -9.83 -15.01
CA ARG A 189 -9.40 -8.96 -16.07
C ARG A 189 -9.92 -7.62 -15.54
N ASP A 190 -10.72 -7.64 -14.48
CA ASP A 190 -11.58 -6.50 -14.13
C ASP A 190 -11.09 -5.71 -12.91
N VAL A 191 -10.42 -6.38 -11.96
CA VAL A 191 -9.79 -5.80 -10.77
C VAL A 191 -8.27 -5.73 -10.95
N GLY A 192 -7.68 -6.78 -11.52
CA GLY A 192 -6.26 -6.90 -11.80
C GLY A 192 -5.78 -6.13 -13.04
N ASP A 193 -4.53 -6.42 -13.43
CA ASP A 193 -3.88 -5.75 -14.56
C ASP A 193 -4.22 -6.36 -15.92
N ASN A 194 -4.39 -7.69 -15.98
CA ASN A 194 -4.51 -8.44 -17.23
C ASN A 194 -5.18 -9.79 -16.97
N ILE A 195 -6.14 -10.19 -17.81
CA ILE A 195 -6.81 -11.51 -17.73
C ILE A 195 -5.84 -12.70 -17.71
N TYR A 196 -4.67 -12.58 -18.34
CA TYR A 196 -3.63 -13.62 -18.41
C TYR A 196 -2.54 -13.45 -17.34
N THR A 197 -2.86 -12.82 -16.21
CA THR A 197 -1.92 -12.75 -15.07
C THR A 197 -1.66 -14.17 -14.57
N PRO A 198 -0.40 -14.64 -14.59
CA PRO A 198 -0.06 -15.97 -14.10
C PRO A 198 -0.14 -16.01 -12.56
N PRO A 199 -0.25 -17.20 -11.96
CA PRO A 199 -0.36 -17.36 -10.50
C PRO A 199 0.86 -16.85 -9.72
N ILE A 200 2.01 -16.69 -10.38
CA ILE A 200 3.18 -15.97 -9.84
C ILE A 200 3.89 -15.26 -10.98
N TYR A 201 4.35 -14.02 -10.77
CA TYR A 201 5.10 -13.27 -11.77
C TYR A 201 6.10 -12.28 -11.17
N LEU A 202 7.08 -11.92 -12.00
CA LEU A 202 8.06 -10.87 -11.71
C LEU A 202 7.57 -9.53 -12.28
N TRP A 203 7.42 -8.55 -11.40
CA TRP A 203 7.18 -7.15 -11.76
C TRP A 203 8.40 -6.31 -11.41
N SER A 204 9.04 -5.72 -12.41
CA SER A 204 10.20 -4.85 -12.23
C SER A 204 9.78 -3.39 -12.34
N PHE A 205 10.11 -2.59 -11.33
CA PHE A 205 9.73 -1.18 -11.26
C PHE A 205 10.90 -0.34 -10.73
N PHE A 206 11.39 0.61 -11.56
CA PHE A 206 12.57 1.43 -11.24
C PHE A 206 13.80 0.63 -10.74
N GLY A 207 14.08 -0.52 -11.38
CA GLY A 207 15.20 -1.38 -11.01
C GLY A 207 14.98 -2.22 -9.74
N ILE A 208 13.77 -2.17 -9.15
CA ILE A 208 13.37 -3.01 -8.02
C ILE A 208 12.52 -4.17 -8.54
N HIS A 209 12.85 -5.37 -8.09
CA HIS A 209 12.17 -6.60 -8.49
C HIS A 209 11.17 -7.03 -7.43
N PHE A 210 9.89 -7.10 -7.82
CA PHE A 210 8.79 -7.60 -7.00
C PHE A 210 8.33 -8.95 -7.56
N VAL A 211 8.26 -9.96 -6.71
CA VAL A 211 7.61 -11.24 -7.07
C VAL A 211 6.22 -11.23 -6.47
N ILE A 212 5.20 -11.18 -7.32
CA ILE A 212 3.79 -11.18 -6.92
C ILE A 212 3.29 -12.61 -7.02
N ALA A 213 2.78 -13.15 -5.92
CA ALA A 213 2.31 -14.53 -5.82
C ALA A 213 0.85 -14.57 -5.37
N ASN A 214 0.03 -15.33 -6.11
CA ASN A 214 -1.28 -15.77 -5.68
C ASN A 214 -1.11 -16.90 -4.67
N SER A 215 -1.34 -16.64 -3.38
CA SER A 215 -1.16 -17.63 -2.32
C SER A 215 -2.03 -18.88 -2.48
N ILE A 216 -3.17 -18.76 -3.16
CA ILE A 216 -4.11 -19.88 -3.41
C ILE A 216 -3.48 -20.93 -4.36
N ALA A 217 -2.48 -20.54 -5.13
CA ALA A 217 -1.72 -21.44 -6.01
C ALA A 217 -0.61 -22.23 -5.27
N PHE A 218 -0.46 -22.07 -3.96
CA PHE A 218 0.62 -22.69 -3.18
C PHE A 218 0.10 -23.66 -2.10
N GLU A 219 -1.06 -24.28 -2.33
CA GLU A 219 -1.63 -25.30 -1.44
C GLU A 219 -0.73 -26.54 -1.37
N GLY A 220 -0.15 -26.95 -2.51
CA GLY A 220 0.81 -28.07 -2.59
C GLY A 220 0.23 -29.40 -3.06
N ASP A 221 -0.97 -29.38 -3.63
CA ASP A 221 -1.73 -30.55 -4.10
C ASP A 221 -1.71 -30.74 -5.64
N ASN A 222 -0.78 -30.07 -6.33
CA ASN A 222 -0.57 -30.19 -7.78
C ASN A 222 -1.80 -29.87 -8.67
N CYS A 223 -2.71 -29.02 -8.19
CA CYS A 223 -3.72 -28.43 -9.06
C CYS A 223 -3.12 -27.71 -10.27
N ASP A 224 -3.88 -27.48 -11.34
CA ASP A 224 -3.37 -26.81 -12.56
C ASP A 224 -2.73 -25.44 -12.25
N LEU A 225 -3.39 -24.63 -11.42
CA LEU A 225 -2.88 -23.34 -10.94
C LEU A 225 -1.58 -23.48 -10.14
N CYS A 226 -1.46 -24.54 -9.35
CA CYS A 226 -0.35 -24.85 -8.46
C CYS A 226 0.86 -25.36 -9.24
N PHE A 227 0.60 -26.18 -10.23
CA PHE A 227 1.58 -26.69 -11.16
C PHE A 227 2.22 -25.54 -11.95
N GLU A 228 1.39 -24.66 -12.52
CA GLU A 228 1.84 -23.46 -13.23
C GLU A 228 2.68 -22.55 -12.31
N ALA A 229 2.22 -22.30 -11.08
CA ALA A 229 2.95 -21.50 -10.12
C ALA A 229 4.35 -22.06 -9.82
N ASN A 230 4.44 -23.36 -9.58
CA ASN A 230 5.72 -24.03 -9.33
C ASN A 230 6.67 -23.99 -10.54
N PHE A 231 6.13 -24.09 -11.75
CA PHE A 231 6.90 -24.01 -12.98
C PHE A 231 7.49 -22.60 -13.18
N ILE A 232 6.66 -21.56 -13.03
CA ILE A 232 7.07 -20.17 -13.22
C ILE A 232 8.03 -19.73 -12.11
N LEU A 233 7.80 -20.15 -10.86
CA LEU A 233 8.70 -19.88 -9.72
C LEU A 233 10.15 -20.30 -10.03
N LYS A 234 10.35 -21.49 -10.60
CA LYS A 234 11.69 -21.98 -10.96
C LYS A 234 12.37 -21.08 -12.01
N SER A 235 11.61 -20.55 -12.96
CA SER A 235 12.11 -19.65 -14.00
C SER A 235 12.51 -18.31 -13.39
N ILE A 236 11.63 -17.71 -12.57
CA ILE A 236 11.92 -16.46 -11.84
C ILE A 236 13.16 -16.62 -10.95
N ALA A 237 13.27 -17.70 -10.19
CA ALA A 237 14.42 -17.97 -9.32
C ALA A 237 15.74 -17.99 -10.11
N ARG A 238 15.78 -18.72 -11.23
CA ARG A 238 16.96 -18.77 -12.11
C ARG A 238 17.32 -17.40 -12.68
N TYR A 239 16.32 -16.63 -13.09
CA TYR A 239 16.52 -15.28 -13.60
C TYR A 239 17.12 -14.37 -12.52
N LEU A 240 16.57 -14.37 -11.30
CA LEU A 240 17.07 -13.57 -10.19
C LEU A 240 18.49 -13.98 -9.77
N ASP A 241 18.81 -15.27 -9.79
CA ASP A 241 20.17 -15.75 -9.51
C ASP A 241 21.17 -15.36 -10.61
N CYS A 242 20.74 -15.37 -11.88
CA CYS A 242 21.55 -14.87 -12.99
C CYS A 242 21.90 -13.39 -12.81
N LEU A 243 20.96 -12.56 -12.35
CA LEU A 243 21.19 -11.14 -12.11
C LEU A 243 22.23 -10.88 -11.01
N LYS A 244 22.29 -11.71 -9.95
CA LYS A 244 23.27 -11.56 -8.86
C LYS A 244 24.72 -11.73 -9.33
N ILE A 245 24.94 -12.55 -10.37
CA ILE A 245 26.28 -12.95 -10.84
C ILE A 245 26.68 -12.13 -12.08
N SER A 246 25.73 -11.43 -12.71
CA SER A 246 25.96 -10.71 -13.97
C SER A 246 26.55 -9.31 -13.74
N THR A 247 27.56 -8.96 -14.54
CA THR A 247 28.04 -7.57 -14.63
C THR A 247 27.05 -6.70 -15.44
N PRO A 248 27.03 -5.36 -15.27
CA PRO A 248 26.10 -4.47 -15.99
C PRO A 248 26.12 -4.63 -17.52
N SER A 249 27.25 -5.06 -18.08
CA SER A 249 27.42 -5.33 -19.52
C SER A 249 26.71 -6.60 -20.01
N ASN A 250 26.37 -7.55 -19.13
CA ASN A 250 25.85 -8.88 -19.48
C ASN A 250 24.42 -9.15 -18.97
N THR A 251 23.75 -8.17 -18.36
CA THR A 251 22.36 -8.29 -17.87
C THR A 251 21.36 -8.66 -18.97
N LYS A 252 21.59 -8.22 -20.21
CA LYS A 252 20.81 -8.63 -21.39
C LYS A 252 20.90 -10.14 -21.69
N SER A 253 21.96 -10.82 -21.26
CA SER A 253 22.13 -12.27 -21.45
C SER A 253 21.23 -13.12 -20.53
N CYS A 254 20.78 -12.59 -19.39
CA CYS A 254 19.83 -13.32 -18.53
C CYS A 254 18.45 -13.39 -19.18
N TYR A 255 18.05 -12.34 -19.91
CA TYR A 255 16.80 -12.30 -20.69
C TYR A 255 16.81 -13.22 -21.93
N SER A 256 17.95 -13.34 -22.63
CA SER A 256 18.03 -14.09 -23.89
C SER A 256 18.12 -15.61 -23.73
N LYS A 257 18.30 -16.12 -22.50
CA LYS A 257 18.38 -17.57 -22.23
C LYS A 257 17.02 -18.26 -22.08
N GLU A 258 15.91 -17.51 -22.01
CA GLU A 258 14.58 -18.06 -21.71
C GLU A 258 13.64 -18.15 -22.93
N LEU A 259 13.91 -17.45 -24.03
CA LEU A 259 13.11 -17.58 -25.27
C LEU A 259 13.32 -18.90 -26.04
N GLY A 260 14.17 -19.81 -25.52
CA GLY A 260 14.56 -21.06 -26.17
C GLY A 260 13.85 -22.32 -25.68
N MET A 261 13.01 -22.26 -24.64
CA MET A 261 12.22 -23.42 -24.18
C MET A 261 10.76 -23.22 -24.51
N GLY A 262 10.33 -23.84 -25.61
CA GLY A 262 8.95 -23.91 -26.03
C GLY A 262 8.06 -24.39 -24.89
N LEU A 263 7.10 -23.54 -24.53
CA LEU A 263 5.92 -23.84 -23.71
C LEU A 263 4.93 -24.72 -24.50
N SER A 264 5.40 -25.85 -25.03
CA SER A 264 4.55 -26.91 -25.58
C SER A 264 5.12 -28.25 -25.16
N ASP A 265 4.25 -29.03 -24.50
CA ASP A 265 4.25 -30.49 -24.39
C ASP A 265 4.68 -31.12 -23.05
N LYS A 266 3.64 -31.64 -22.39
CA LYS A 266 3.54 -32.84 -21.51
C LYS A 266 4.29 -32.83 -20.17
N PHE A 267 3.50 -32.94 -19.09
CA PHE A 267 3.98 -33.08 -17.72
C PHE A 267 3.58 -34.43 -17.08
N PRO A 268 4.50 -35.12 -16.38
CA PRO A 268 4.20 -36.34 -15.64
C PRO A 268 3.85 -36.05 -14.16
N TYR A 269 2.97 -36.89 -13.63
CA TYR A 269 2.44 -36.92 -12.26
C TYR A 269 3.49 -37.18 -11.16
N ILE A 270 3.31 -36.54 -9.99
CA ILE A 270 3.78 -37.01 -8.67
C ILE A 270 2.66 -36.75 -7.65
N ASP A 271 2.41 -37.75 -6.80
CA ASP A 271 1.32 -37.86 -5.83
C ASP A 271 1.74 -37.28 -4.45
N VAL A 272 0.85 -36.55 -3.76
CA VAL A 272 1.07 -36.08 -2.37
C VAL A 272 -0.22 -36.16 -1.55
N ASP A 273 -0.07 -36.71 -0.35
CA ASP A 273 -1.06 -37.08 0.67
C ASP A 273 -1.84 -35.88 1.27
N LEU A 274 -3.17 -36.05 1.44
CA LEU A 274 -4.19 -35.00 1.61
C LEU A 274 -4.74 -34.84 3.06
N ASN A 275 -4.00 -35.20 4.11
CA ASN A 275 -4.57 -35.27 5.46
C ASN A 275 -3.95 -34.33 6.52
N ASP A 276 -3.84 -33.02 6.25
CA ASP A 276 -3.62 -32.01 7.31
C ASP A 276 -4.61 -30.82 7.17
N PRO A 277 -5.61 -30.68 8.06
CA PRO A 277 -6.61 -29.62 8.00
C PRO A 277 -6.15 -28.26 8.59
N SER A 278 -4.86 -27.96 8.65
CA SER A 278 -4.34 -26.70 9.21
C SER A 278 -3.41 -25.93 8.25
N SER A 279 -3.99 -25.31 7.22
CA SER A 279 -3.26 -24.50 6.23
C SER A 279 -4.12 -23.33 5.73
N PHE A 280 -4.03 -22.18 6.40
CA PHE A 280 -4.47 -20.90 5.84
C PHE A 280 -3.40 -19.88 6.22
N VAL A 281 -2.70 -19.34 5.22
CA VAL A 281 -1.27 -18.95 5.23
C VAL A 281 -0.41 -20.15 4.83
N TYR A 282 0.31 -20.01 3.70
CA TYR A 282 1.21 -20.99 3.08
C TYR A 282 1.55 -22.19 3.97
N SER A 283 1.29 -23.41 3.49
CA SER A 283 1.81 -24.61 4.16
C SER A 283 3.30 -24.43 4.47
N ARG A 284 3.78 -24.91 5.63
CA ARG A 284 5.20 -24.78 6.00
C ARG A 284 6.16 -25.20 4.86
N PRO A 285 5.83 -26.24 4.05
CA PRO A 285 6.57 -26.56 2.83
C PRO A 285 6.57 -25.45 1.77
N ALA A 286 5.42 -24.84 1.46
CA ALA A 286 5.31 -23.79 0.45
C ALA A 286 6.06 -22.51 0.87
N THR A 287 5.94 -22.10 2.14
CA THR A 287 6.71 -20.95 2.67
C THR A 287 8.21 -21.18 2.50
N LYS A 288 8.69 -22.37 2.91
CA LYS A 288 10.10 -22.73 2.80
C LYS A 288 10.56 -22.74 1.34
N GLN A 289 9.77 -23.31 0.43
CA GLN A 289 10.07 -23.33 -0.99
C GLN A 289 10.23 -21.93 -1.58
N LEU A 290 9.31 -21.01 -1.27
CA LEU A 290 9.38 -19.62 -1.75
C LEU A 290 10.60 -18.89 -1.18
N LEU A 291 10.87 -19.02 0.12
CA LEU A 291 12.03 -18.41 0.77
C LEU A 291 13.34 -18.91 0.17
N GLU A 292 13.49 -20.23 0.02
CA GLU A 292 14.72 -20.84 -0.50
C GLU A 292 14.92 -20.56 -1.99
N SER A 293 13.84 -20.50 -2.78
CA SER A 293 13.92 -20.25 -4.23
C SER A 293 14.15 -18.77 -4.56
N LEU A 294 13.48 -17.85 -3.86
CA LEU A 294 13.51 -16.42 -4.19
C LEU A 294 14.54 -15.64 -3.37
N ARG A 295 14.87 -16.12 -2.16
CA ARG A 295 15.77 -15.46 -1.19
C ARG A 295 15.44 -13.97 -1.05
N PRO A 296 14.18 -13.61 -0.71
CA PRO A 296 13.73 -12.23 -0.68
C PRO A 296 14.37 -11.47 0.50
N ARG A 297 14.47 -10.14 0.39
CA ARG A 297 14.91 -9.26 1.51
C ARG A 297 13.73 -8.71 2.33
N LEU A 298 12.55 -8.66 1.72
CA LEU A 298 11.32 -8.13 2.30
C LEU A 298 10.14 -8.93 1.75
N ILE A 299 9.20 -9.27 2.63
CA ILE A 299 7.96 -9.97 2.30
C ILE A 299 6.81 -9.09 2.81
N LEU A 300 5.77 -8.94 1.98
CA LEU A 300 4.58 -8.17 2.32
C LEU A 300 3.37 -9.10 2.17
N SER A 301 2.56 -9.22 3.22
CA SER A 301 1.38 -10.10 3.27
C SER A 301 0.16 -9.37 3.83
N GLY A 302 -1.04 -9.90 3.60
CA GLY A 302 -2.30 -9.41 4.15
C GLY A 302 -3.03 -10.53 4.93
N HIS A 303 -4.34 -10.62 4.77
CA HIS A 303 -5.23 -11.70 5.23
C HIS A 303 -5.48 -11.78 6.74
N THR A 304 -4.47 -11.53 7.58
CA THR A 304 -4.65 -11.60 9.04
C THR A 304 -5.45 -10.43 9.60
N HIS A 305 -5.70 -9.39 8.80
CA HIS A 305 -6.26 -8.08 9.16
C HIS A 305 -5.42 -7.27 10.16
N TYR A 306 -4.46 -7.87 10.86
CA TYR A 306 -3.61 -7.21 11.84
C TYR A 306 -2.19 -7.11 11.32
N SER A 307 -1.57 -5.96 11.54
CA SER A 307 -0.17 -5.82 11.13
C SER A 307 0.78 -6.46 12.13
N CYS A 308 1.68 -7.29 11.60
CA CYS A 308 2.69 -8.05 12.30
C CYS A 308 4.04 -7.90 11.59
N LYS A 309 5.14 -7.96 12.34
CA LYS A 309 6.49 -8.01 11.80
C LYS A 309 7.14 -9.31 12.25
N MET A 310 7.53 -10.14 11.29
CA MET A 310 8.17 -11.43 11.55
C MET A 310 9.50 -11.53 10.82
N SER A 311 10.47 -12.25 11.40
CA SER A 311 11.75 -12.54 10.74
C SER A 311 11.81 -14.03 10.41
N HIS A 312 12.10 -14.31 9.14
CA HIS A 312 12.28 -15.66 8.63
C HIS A 312 13.77 -15.96 8.50
N GLN A 313 14.17 -17.17 8.88
CA GLN A 313 15.53 -17.69 8.70
C GLN A 313 15.45 -18.90 7.77
N PHE A 314 16.27 -18.94 6.72
CA PHE A 314 16.26 -20.01 5.72
C PHE A 314 17.68 -20.28 5.18
N GLY A 315 17.83 -21.28 4.31
CA GLY A 315 19.13 -21.67 3.77
C GLY A 315 20.11 -22.10 4.86
N ASN A 316 19.69 -22.99 5.77
CA ASN A 316 20.47 -23.39 6.95
C ASN A 316 20.86 -22.21 7.87
N GLN A 317 19.96 -21.23 8.04
CA GLN A 317 20.18 -20.01 8.86
C GLN A 317 21.26 -19.06 8.32
N SER A 318 21.66 -19.21 7.06
CA SER A 318 22.59 -18.27 6.42
C SER A 318 21.90 -17.01 5.91
N ASP A 319 20.57 -17.07 5.69
CA ASP A 319 19.79 -15.98 5.14
C ASP A 319 18.60 -15.62 6.03
N SER A 320 18.21 -14.35 5.95
CA SER A 320 17.02 -13.87 6.62
C SER A 320 16.20 -12.91 5.76
N ALA A 321 14.89 -12.94 5.97
CA ALA A 321 13.93 -12.02 5.36
C ALA A 321 12.96 -11.50 6.41
N VAL A 322 12.60 -10.22 6.33
CA VAL A 322 11.54 -9.66 7.19
C VAL A 322 10.23 -9.73 6.44
N GLU A 323 9.20 -10.26 7.10
CA GLU A 323 7.82 -10.20 6.65
C GLU A 323 7.07 -9.13 7.43
N TRP A 324 6.32 -8.30 6.69
CA TRP A 324 5.31 -7.43 7.24
C TRP A 324 3.94 -7.87 6.76
N SER A 325 3.09 -8.29 7.70
CA SER A 325 1.65 -8.36 7.46
C SER A 325 1.08 -6.96 7.56
N VAL A 326 0.27 -6.58 6.58
CA VAL A 326 -0.40 -5.28 6.49
C VAL A 326 -1.74 -5.38 7.20
N ALA A 327 -2.07 -4.36 8.00
CA ALA A 327 -3.37 -4.31 8.64
C ALA A 327 -4.46 -4.04 7.60
N SER A 328 -5.67 -4.51 7.87
CA SER A 328 -6.81 -4.23 7.00
C SER A 328 -7.01 -2.73 6.83
N PHE A 329 -7.27 -2.31 5.58
CA PHE A 329 -7.65 -0.94 5.23
C PHE A 329 -9.17 -0.74 5.29
N SER A 330 -9.85 -1.41 6.22
CA SER A 330 -11.30 -1.32 6.38
C SER A 330 -11.73 -1.21 7.84
N TRP A 331 -12.56 -0.20 8.14
CA TRP A 331 -13.17 -0.04 9.46
C TRP A 331 -14.18 -1.14 9.82
N ARG A 332 -14.48 -2.03 8.87
CA ARG A 332 -15.28 -3.23 9.14
C ARG A 332 -14.48 -4.28 9.90
N ASN A 333 -13.16 -4.35 9.67
CA ASN A 333 -12.29 -5.35 10.27
C ASN A 333 -11.54 -4.82 11.50
N LEU A 334 -11.15 -3.54 11.50
CA LEU A 334 -10.41 -2.91 12.60
C LEU A 334 -11.00 -1.55 13.01
N ALA A 335 -10.89 -1.21 14.29
CA ALA A 335 -11.28 0.12 14.78
C ALA A 335 -10.37 1.25 14.26
N ASN A 336 -9.09 0.94 14.05
CA ASN A 336 -8.04 1.79 13.48
C ASN A 336 -7.38 1.05 12.29
N PRO A 337 -7.99 1.06 11.10
CA PRO A 337 -7.40 0.46 9.91
C PRO A 337 -6.02 1.04 9.63
N GLY A 338 -5.19 0.33 8.88
CA GLY A 338 -3.81 0.76 8.64
C GLY A 338 -3.31 0.45 7.25
N PHE A 339 -2.14 1.00 6.95
CA PHE A 339 -1.39 0.75 5.74
C PHE A 339 0.11 0.90 6.00
N LEU A 340 0.95 0.41 5.10
CA LEU A 340 2.39 0.62 5.18
C LEU A 340 2.84 1.69 4.20
N MET A 341 3.84 2.46 4.61
CA MET A 341 4.62 3.37 3.77
C MET A 341 6.05 2.86 3.68
N LEU A 342 6.54 2.64 2.47
CA LEU A 342 7.87 2.10 2.22
C LEU A 342 8.68 3.06 1.38
N SER A 343 9.93 3.27 1.77
CA SER A 343 10.96 3.89 0.93
C SER A 343 11.93 2.78 0.52
N ILE A 344 11.91 2.39 -0.76
CA ILE A 344 12.63 1.20 -1.24
C ILE A 344 13.56 1.55 -2.40
N SER A 345 14.78 1.02 -2.37
CA SER A 345 15.76 1.08 -3.47
C SER A 345 16.14 -0.33 -3.92
N SER A 346 16.97 -0.48 -4.94
CA SER A 346 17.46 -1.79 -5.43
C SER A 346 18.16 -2.63 -4.34
N THR A 347 18.77 -1.98 -3.35
CA THR A 347 19.62 -2.64 -2.34
C THR A 347 19.04 -2.62 -0.93
N ASN A 348 18.32 -1.55 -0.54
CA ASN A 348 17.84 -1.40 0.83
C ASN A 348 16.39 -0.89 0.88
N TYR A 349 15.75 -0.96 2.05
CA TYR A 349 14.37 -0.53 2.26
C TYR A 349 14.15 -0.04 3.69
N SER A 350 13.17 0.83 3.87
CA SER A 350 12.63 1.22 5.17
C SER A 350 11.11 1.16 5.12
N VAL A 351 10.49 0.85 6.27
CA VAL A 351 9.03 0.63 6.39
C VAL A 351 8.53 1.41 7.59
N ASN A 352 7.50 2.22 7.37
CA ASN A 352 6.71 2.85 8.42
C ASN A 352 5.28 2.31 8.38
N LYS A 353 4.67 2.14 9.56
CA LYS A 353 3.29 1.68 9.70
C LYS A 353 2.40 2.87 10.03
N CYS A 354 1.38 3.09 9.22
CA CYS A 354 0.41 4.14 9.43
C CYS A 354 -0.95 3.59 9.85
N TYR A 355 -1.65 4.36 10.68
CA TYR A 355 -3.03 4.10 11.05
C TYR A 355 -3.94 5.22 10.58
N LEU A 356 -5.16 4.85 10.20
CA LEU A 356 -6.24 5.77 9.97
C LEU A 356 -6.92 6.12 11.31
N PRO A 357 -7.53 7.31 11.42
CA PRO A 357 -8.29 7.69 12.61
C PRO A 357 -9.41 6.68 12.90
N THR A 358 -9.70 6.46 14.18
CA THR A 358 -10.85 5.62 14.55
C THR A 358 -12.16 6.26 14.11
N GLU A 359 -13.22 5.46 13.97
CA GLU A 359 -14.54 5.99 13.60
C GLU A 359 -15.04 7.06 14.57
N LEU A 360 -14.78 6.88 15.86
CA LEU A 360 -15.11 7.87 16.88
C LEU A 360 -14.36 9.19 16.65
N ARG A 361 -13.06 9.12 16.33
CA ARG A 361 -12.26 10.32 16.00
C ARG A 361 -12.77 11.00 14.74
N LEU A 362 -13.13 10.24 13.70
CA LEU A 362 -13.74 10.80 12.49
C LEU A 362 -15.04 11.53 12.83
N LEU A 363 -15.96 10.90 13.56
CA LEU A 363 -17.23 11.53 13.96
C LEU A 363 -16.99 12.81 14.77
N GLN A 364 -16.05 12.80 15.71
CA GLN A 364 -15.67 13.98 16.49
C GLN A 364 -15.18 15.12 15.59
N ILE A 365 -14.32 14.83 14.60
CA ILE A 365 -13.81 15.83 13.64
C ILE A 365 -14.94 16.43 12.80
N TYR A 366 -15.88 15.61 12.31
CA TYR A 366 -17.00 16.13 11.52
C TYR A 366 -17.97 16.96 12.37
N ILE A 367 -18.29 16.50 13.58
CA ILE A 367 -19.19 17.23 14.50
C ILE A 367 -18.54 18.57 14.89
N SER A 368 -17.26 18.58 15.28
CA SER A 368 -16.57 19.81 15.64
C SER A 368 -16.47 20.77 14.45
N GLY A 369 -16.21 20.27 13.25
CA GLY A 369 -16.20 21.05 12.01
C GLY A 369 -17.56 21.69 11.71
N VAL A 370 -18.66 20.93 11.84
CA VAL A 370 -20.02 21.46 11.65
C VAL A 370 -20.37 22.51 12.70
N LEU A 371 -20.08 22.24 13.97
CA LEU A 371 -20.32 23.20 15.06
C LEU A 371 -19.52 24.50 14.85
N LEU A 372 -18.28 24.38 14.38
CA LEU A 372 -17.44 25.53 14.04
C LEU A 372 -18.02 26.34 12.87
N ILE A 373 -18.46 25.68 11.79
CA ILE A 373 -19.10 26.34 10.66
C ILE A 373 -20.37 27.07 11.12
N LEU A 374 -21.21 26.41 11.92
CA LEU A 374 -22.41 27.03 12.49
C LEU A 374 -22.07 28.24 13.35
N PHE A 375 -21.04 28.14 14.20
CA PHE A 375 -20.54 29.25 15.02
C PHE A 375 -20.06 30.42 14.16
N VAL A 376 -19.27 30.17 13.11
CA VAL A 376 -18.77 31.22 12.22
C VAL A 376 -19.94 31.92 11.49
N VAL A 377 -20.90 31.14 10.98
CA VAL A 377 -22.07 31.69 10.26
C VAL A 377 -22.97 32.51 11.19
N THR A 378 -23.20 32.05 12.43
CA THR A 378 -23.99 32.82 13.41
C THR A 378 -23.25 34.06 13.87
N TYR A 379 -21.96 33.95 14.17
CA TYR A 379 -21.12 35.09 14.53
C TYR A 379 -21.14 36.16 13.44
N GLN A 380 -20.90 35.80 12.17
CA GLN A 380 -20.95 36.74 11.03
C GLN A 380 -22.30 37.44 10.87
N LYS A 381 -23.42 36.75 11.17
CA LYS A 381 -24.77 37.35 11.13
C LYS A 381 -25.07 38.26 12.32
N LEU A 382 -24.37 38.09 13.44
CA LEU A 382 -24.56 38.89 14.65
C LEU A 382 -23.69 40.14 14.68
N ILE A 383 -22.54 40.15 14.00
CA ILE A 383 -21.64 41.33 13.88
C ILE A 383 -22.41 42.64 13.52
N PRO A 384 -23.36 42.66 12.57
CA PRO A 384 -24.10 43.89 12.21
C PRO A 384 -25.01 44.44 13.30
N TYR A 385 -25.22 43.72 14.40
CA TYR A 385 -26.06 44.16 15.53
C TYR A 385 -25.23 44.72 16.70
N PHE A 386 -23.90 44.60 16.64
CA PHE A 386 -22.98 45.03 17.70
C PHE A 386 -21.96 46.08 17.24
N VAL A 387 -21.99 46.48 15.97
CA VAL A 387 -21.29 47.61 15.36
C VAL A 387 -22.33 48.58 14.86
#